data_AF-A0A139WUX1-F1
#
_entry.id   AF-A0A139WUX1-F1
#
_cell.length_a   1.000
_cell.length_b   1.000
_cell.length_c   1.000
_cell.angle_alpha   90.00
_cell.angle_beta   90.00
_cell.angle_gamma   90.00
#
_symmetry.space_group_name_H-M   'P 1'
#
loop_
_entity.id
_entity.type
_entity.pdbx_description
1 polymer ?
#
loop_
_entity_poly.entity_id
_entity_poly.type
_entity_poly.pdbx_seq_one_letter_code
_entity_poly.pdbx_strand_id
1 'polypeptide(L)'
;MRKFTELLQDIKDNPLKYLDQPSITCLHSFLVGYLSTLSDLGFIQEGFAMNGFQEWTQKRVKTTLTQSWAGIIFSEHRSEKLAFNSFFKDFDRFLNQKNISKIEEIKVVDLKYNTYDFYELLRRMNKRPGMFLGTASITKIDMYLRGYALARREVSLAPTEQEREFEGFQSWLRERYEMESNQSWAKIILFDSLNEREALERFFELFEEYLNRNKSSNQVSEI
;
A
#
# COMPACT_ATOMS: atom_id res chain seq x y z
N MET A 1 15.79 -3.06 -10.20
CA MET A 1 14.32 -3.10 -10.12
C MET A 1 13.79 -4.20 -11.03
N ARG A 2 12.94 -5.10 -10.52
CA ARG A 2 12.30 -6.15 -11.35
C ARG A 2 11.22 -5.55 -12.26
N LYS A 3 10.76 -6.29 -13.27
CA LYS A 3 9.65 -5.80 -14.12
C LYS A 3 8.34 -5.84 -13.34
N PHE A 4 7.45 -4.88 -13.59
CA PHE A 4 6.15 -4.84 -12.91
C PHE A 4 5.29 -6.09 -13.18
N THR A 5 5.35 -6.64 -14.40
CA THR A 5 4.66 -7.89 -14.74
C THR A 5 5.20 -9.09 -13.97
N GLU A 6 6.50 -9.13 -13.67
CA GLU A 6 7.11 -10.16 -12.82
C GLU A 6 6.64 -10.03 -11.36
N LEU A 7 6.49 -8.80 -10.85
CA LEU A 7 5.88 -8.55 -9.53
C LEU A 7 4.45 -9.08 -9.48
N LEU A 8 3.61 -8.74 -10.47
CA LEU A 8 2.23 -9.21 -10.50
C LEU A 8 2.14 -10.73 -10.59
N GLN A 9 3.01 -11.35 -11.39
CA GLN A 9 3.06 -12.81 -11.49
C GLN A 9 3.47 -13.45 -10.15
N ASP A 10 4.46 -12.91 -9.43
CA ASP A 10 4.84 -13.41 -8.11
C ASP A 10 3.73 -13.19 -7.06
N ILE A 11 2.97 -12.09 -7.11
CA ILE A 11 1.79 -11.90 -6.24
C ILE A 11 0.69 -12.92 -6.58
N LYS A 12 0.47 -13.21 -7.86
CA LYS A 12 -0.52 -14.20 -8.30
C LYS A 12 -0.19 -15.60 -7.79
N ASP A 13 1.08 -15.98 -7.89
CA ASP A 13 1.55 -17.32 -7.52
C ASP A 13 1.74 -17.45 -5.99
N ASN A 14 2.17 -16.38 -5.33
CA ASN A 14 2.48 -16.35 -3.89
C ASN A 14 1.78 -15.19 -3.16
N PRO A 15 0.43 -15.12 -3.15
CA PRO A 15 -0.28 -13.97 -2.60
C PRO A 15 0.03 -13.70 -1.13
N LEU A 16 0.22 -14.76 -0.33
CA LEU A 16 0.48 -14.65 1.12
C LEU A 16 1.85 -14.03 1.46
N LYS A 17 2.78 -13.99 0.50
CA LYS A 17 4.08 -13.33 0.67
C LYS A 17 3.96 -11.81 0.64
N TYR A 18 2.92 -11.29 -0.01
CA TYR A 18 2.73 -9.86 -0.29
C TYR A 18 1.52 -9.29 0.45
N LEU A 19 0.47 -10.09 0.54
CA LEU A 19 -0.84 -9.77 1.09
C LEU A 19 -1.15 -10.76 2.21
N ASP A 20 -1.99 -10.38 3.16
CA ASP A 20 -2.43 -11.33 4.20
C ASP A 20 -3.36 -12.42 3.65
N GLN A 21 -4.05 -12.13 2.55
CA GLN A 21 -4.97 -13.03 1.87
C GLN A 21 -5.16 -12.61 0.40
N PRO A 22 -5.60 -13.51 -0.49
CA PRO A 22 -5.98 -13.17 -1.85
C PRO A 22 -7.22 -12.26 -1.85
N SER A 23 -7.00 -10.95 -1.92
CA SER A 23 -8.02 -9.92 -1.85
C SER A 23 -7.75 -8.82 -2.88
N ILE A 24 -8.79 -8.44 -3.63
CA ILE A 24 -8.70 -7.42 -4.67
C ILE A 24 -8.49 -6.04 -4.05
N THR A 25 -9.09 -5.78 -2.88
CA THR A 25 -8.92 -4.51 -2.16
C THR A 25 -7.53 -4.39 -1.55
N CYS A 26 -7.00 -5.48 -0.98
CA CYS A 26 -5.62 -5.53 -0.47
C CYS A 26 -4.61 -5.35 -1.62
N LEU A 27 -4.79 -6.08 -2.72
CA LEU A 27 -3.96 -5.95 -3.92
C LEU A 27 -3.96 -4.51 -4.45
N HIS A 28 -5.15 -3.90 -4.56
CA HIS A 28 -5.27 -2.52 -5.02
C HIS A 28 -4.49 -1.56 -4.13
N SER A 29 -4.71 -1.59 -2.82
CA SER A 29 -4.00 -0.70 -1.88
C SER A 29 -2.48 -0.92 -1.91
N PHE A 30 -2.04 -2.17 -1.99
CA PHE A 30 -0.63 -2.52 -2.15
C PHE A 30 -0.04 -1.93 -3.44
N LEU A 31 -0.71 -2.11 -4.57
CA LEU A 31 -0.25 -1.59 -5.86
C LEU A 31 -0.29 -0.06 -5.91
N VAL A 32 -1.27 0.58 -5.28
CA VAL A 32 -1.30 2.05 -5.16
C VAL A 32 -0.06 2.52 -4.41
N GLY A 33 0.25 1.97 -3.24
CA GLY A 33 1.45 2.33 -2.48
C GLY A 33 2.74 2.10 -3.28
N TYR A 34 2.87 0.94 -3.90
CA TYR A 34 4.04 0.60 -4.72
C TYR A 34 4.21 1.56 -5.91
N LEU A 35 3.16 1.77 -6.70
CA LEU A 35 3.21 2.58 -7.92
C LEU A 35 3.33 4.07 -7.62
N SER A 36 2.62 4.61 -6.62
CA SER A 36 2.78 6.03 -6.27
C SER A 36 4.20 6.32 -5.82
N THR A 37 4.82 5.43 -5.06
CA THR A 37 6.23 5.61 -4.64
C THR A 37 7.19 5.57 -5.81
N LEU A 38 7.04 4.61 -6.73
CA LEU A 38 7.87 4.61 -7.94
C LEU A 38 7.64 5.86 -8.79
N SER A 39 6.40 6.35 -8.88
CA SER A 39 6.09 7.61 -9.59
C SER A 39 6.75 8.81 -8.92
N ASP A 40 6.63 8.94 -7.60
CA ASP A 40 7.22 10.04 -6.82
C ASP A 40 8.75 10.03 -6.92
N LEU A 41 9.35 8.85 -7.08
CA LEU A 41 10.78 8.65 -7.29
C LEU A 41 11.21 8.76 -8.77
N GLY A 42 10.28 8.99 -9.70
CA GLY A 42 10.56 9.19 -11.13
C GLY A 42 10.80 7.91 -11.95
N PHE A 43 10.42 6.74 -11.43
CA PHE A 43 10.58 5.44 -12.10
C PHE A 43 9.38 5.02 -12.97
N ILE A 44 8.25 5.75 -12.91
CA ILE A 44 7.10 5.50 -13.80
C ILE A 44 7.12 6.48 -14.97
N GLN A 45 7.06 5.94 -16.19
CA GLN A 45 7.05 6.70 -17.45
C GLN A 45 5.73 6.53 -18.20
N GLU A 46 5.54 7.33 -19.25
CA GLU A 46 4.47 7.10 -20.22
C GLU A 46 4.56 5.68 -20.79
N GLY A 47 3.41 5.04 -20.99
CA GLY A 47 3.36 3.65 -21.47
C GLY A 47 3.57 2.56 -20.39
N PHE A 48 3.71 2.90 -19.11
CA PHE A 48 3.76 1.92 -18.02
C PHE A 48 2.61 0.89 -18.10
N ALA A 49 2.86 -0.34 -17.67
CA ALA A 49 1.98 -1.48 -17.93
C ALA A 49 0.53 -1.24 -17.46
N MET A 50 0.34 -0.64 -16.28
CA MET A 50 -1.00 -0.31 -15.75
C MET A 50 -1.69 0.90 -16.41
N ASN A 51 -0.98 1.72 -17.19
CA ASN A 51 -1.55 2.92 -17.78
C ASN A 51 -2.67 2.54 -18.76
N GLY A 52 -3.87 3.09 -18.55
CA GLY A 52 -5.06 2.78 -19.34
C GLY A 52 -5.92 1.63 -18.79
N PHE A 53 -5.47 0.93 -17.74
CA PHE A 53 -6.21 -0.22 -17.20
C PHE A 53 -7.53 0.20 -16.55
N GLN A 54 -7.56 1.34 -15.86
CA GLN A 54 -8.78 1.91 -15.28
C GLN A 54 -9.85 2.12 -16.36
N GLU A 55 -9.51 2.84 -17.43
CA GLU A 55 -10.42 3.15 -18.53
C GLU A 55 -10.84 1.89 -19.28
N TRP A 56 -9.92 0.93 -19.44
CA TRP A 56 -10.22 -0.36 -20.04
C TRP A 56 -11.24 -1.14 -19.24
N THR A 57 -11.07 -1.23 -17.90
CA THR A 57 -12.05 -1.92 -17.04
C THR A 57 -13.42 -1.26 -17.10
N GLN A 58 -13.50 0.08 -17.08
CA GLN A 58 -14.75 0.83 -17.23
C GLN A 58 -15.46 0.55 -18.56
N LYS A 59 -14.72 0.62 -19.68
CA LYS A 59 -15.24 0.34 -21.03
C LYS A 59 -15.75 -1.09 -21.16
N ARG A 60 -15.00 -2.06 -20.63
CA ARG A 60 -15.36 -3.48 -20.68
C ARG A 60 -16.73 -3.75 -20.05
N VAL A 61 -16.98 -3.16 -18.89
CA VAL A 61 -18.23 -3.37 -18.15
C VAL A 61 -19.33 -2.36 -18.53
N LYS A 62 -19.05 -1.44 -19.47
CA LYS A 62 -19.94 -0.37 -19.92
C LYS A 62 -20.47 0.49 -18.76
N THR A 63 -19.61 0.81 -17.81
CA THR A 63 -19.97 1.63 -16.65
C THR A 63 -19.38 3.03 -16.73
N THR A 64 -20.10 4.01 -16.19
CA THR A 64 -19.63 5.38 -15.95
C THR A 64 -19.27 5.62 -14.48
N LEU A 65 -19.31 4.56 -13.64
CA LEU A 65 -18.98 4.67 -12.23
C LEU A 65 -17.56 5.18 -12.02
N THR A 66 -17.40 6.03 -11.01
CA THR A 66 -16.14 6.66 -10.58
C THR A 66 -15.31 5.77 -9.64
N GLN A 67 -15.63 4.48 -9.57
CA GLN A 67 -14.91 3.52 -8.75
C GLN A 67 -13.56 3.14 -9.39
N SER A 68 -12.58 2.73 -8.57
CA SER A 68 -11.34 2.16 -9.09
C SER A 68 -11.60 0.85 -9.82
N TRP A 69 -10.67 0.43 -10.68
CA TRP A 69 -10.70 -0.86 -11.38
C TRP A 69 -10.92 -2.02 -10.41
N ALA A 70 -10.36 -1.93 -9.21
CA ALA A 70 -10.56 -2.92 -8.15
C ALA A 70 -12.00 -2.93 -7.63
N GLY A 71 -12.61 -1.76 -7.42
CA GLY A 71 -14.02 -1.65 -7.05
C GLY A 71 -14.96 -2.17 -8.13
N ILE A 72 -14.67 -1.85 -9.40
CA ILE A 72 -15.42 -2.35 -10.56
C ILE A 72 -15.35 -3.88 -10.61
N ILE A 73 -14.14 -4.45 -10.60
CA ILE A 73 -13.95 -5.90 -10.64
C ILE A 73 -14.61 -6.56 -9.42
N PHE A 74 -14.49 -5.96 -8.23
CA PHE A 74 -15.14 -6.48 -7.03
C PHE A 74 -16.67 -6.53 -7.18
N SER A 75 -17.29 -5.50 -7.75
CA SER A 75 -18.75 -5.45 -7.94
C SER A 75 -19.30 -6.55 -8.85
N GLU A 76 -18.48 -7.11 -9.74
CA GLU A 76 -18.84 -8.22 -10.62
C GLU A 76 -18.71 -9.60 -9.93
N HIS A 77 -18.14 -9.67 -8.73
CA HIS A 77 -17.79 -10.91 -8.05
C HIS A 77 -18.37 -10.97 -6.63
N ARG A 78 -18.66 -12.20 -6.17
CA ARG A 78 -19.27 -12.43 -4.84
C ARG A 78 -18.26 -12.47 -3.69
N SER A 79 -16.96 -12.41 -3.98
CA SER A 79 -15.91 -12.43 -2.96
C SER A 79 -14.62 -11.76 -3.42
N GLU A 80 -13.86 -11.27 -2.44
CA GLU A 80 -12.53 -10.68 -2.58
C GLU A 80 -11.56 -11.59 -3.36
N LYS A 81 -11.57 -12.89 -3.04
CA LYS A 81 -10.69 -13.89 -3.68
C LYS A 81 -11.05 -14.13 -5.14
N LEU A 82 -12.33 -14.18 -5.49
CA LEU A 82 -12.75 -14.33 -6.89
C LEU A 82 -12.38 -13.09 -7.70
N ALA A 83 -12.63 -11.90 -7.15
CA ALA A 83 -12.24 -10.64 -7.78
C ALA A 83 -10.72 -10.54 -7.97
N PHE A 84 -9.94 -10.94 -6.96
CA PHE A 84 -8.48 -11.02 -7.02
C PHE A 84 -8.01 -11.91 -8.19
N ASN A 85 -8.57 -13.11 -8.31
CA ASN A 85 -8.22 -14.02 -9.41
C ASN A 85 -8.64 -13.47 -10.79
N SER A 86 -9.77 -12.77 -10.86
CA SER A 86 -10.26 -12.17 -12.11
C SER A 86 -9.42 -11.00 -12.56
N PHE A 87 -8.87 -10.20 -11.63
CA PHE A 87 -7.93 -9.13 -11.97
C PHE A 87 -6.80 -9.63 -12.86
N PHE A 88 -6.14 -10.74 -12.54
CA PHE A 88 -5.03 -11.24 -13.36
C PHE A 88 -5.49 -11.65 -14.77
N LYS A 89 -6.65 -12.31 -14.89
CA LYS A 89 -7.22 -12.67 -16.20
C LYS A 89 -7.54 -11.44 -17.03
N ASP A 90 -8.05 -10.41 -16.38
CA ASP A 90 -8.45 -9.16 -17.01
C ASP A 90 -7.26 -8.32 -17.41
N PHE A 91 -6.24 -8.29 -16.57
CA PHE A 91 -4.98 -7.63 -16.86
C PHE A 91 -4.25 -8.32 -18.03
N ASP A 92 -4.23 -9.65 -18.09
CA ASP A 92 -3.68 -10.38 -19.24
C ASP A 92 -4.43 -10.05 -20.55
N ARG A 93 -5.77 -9.99 -20.50
CA ARG A 93 -6.59 -9.57 -21.66
C ARG A 93 -6.27 -8.14 -22.07
N PHE A 94 -6.15 -7.24 -21.10
CA PHE A 94 -5.80 -5.84 -21.34
C PHE A 94 -4.43 -5.70 -22.03
N LEU A 95 -3.40 -6.38 -21.52
CA LEU A 95 -2.06 -6.35 -22.13
C LEU A 95 -2.07 -6.90 -23.56
N ASN A 96 -2.79 -7.99 -23.81
CA ASN A 96 -2.92 -8.58 -25.15
C ASN A 96 -3.62 -7.63 -26.13
N GLN A 97 -4.66 -6.92 -25.71
CA GLN A 97 -5.38 -5.97 -26.56
C GLN A 97 -4.57 -4.70 -26.84
N LYS A 98 -3.71 -4.30 -25.91
CA LYS A 98 -2.88 -3.10 -26.02
C LYS A 98 -1.69 -3.28 -27.00
N ASN A 99 -1.53 -4.46 -27.62
CA ASN A 99 -0.50 -4.77 -28.63
C ASN A 99 0.90 -4.30 -28.20
N ILE A 100 1.29 -4.61 -26.98
CA ILE A 100 2.52 -4.12 -26.37
C ILE A 100 3.71 -4.99 -26.80
N SER A 101 4.12 -4.89 -28.05
CA SER A 101 5.37 -5.52 -28.54
C SER A 101 6.63 -4.67 -28.27
N LYS A 102 6.49 -3.49 -27.65
CA LYS A 102 7.62 -2.64 -27.21
C LYS A 102 7.20 -1.80 -25.99
N ILE A 103 7.52 -2.23 -24.77
CA ILE A 103 7.76 -1.27 -23.68
C ILE A 103 9.28 -1.17 -23.61
N GLU A 104 9.79 -0.03 -24.07
CA GLU A 104 11.19 0.32 -23.92
C GLU A 104 11.54 0.50 -22.44
N GLU A 105 12.77 0.11 -22.14
CA GLU A 105 13.33 0.01 -20.81
C GLU A 105 13.34 1.36 -20.07
N ILE A 106 13.26 1.21 -18.74
CA ILE A 106 13.43 2.26 -17.73
C ILE A 106 14.68 3.08 -18.05
N LYS A 107 14.49 4.32 -18.52
CA LYS A 107 15.56 5.32 -18.46
C LYS A 107 15.51 5.97 -17.08
N VAL A 108 16.50 5.63 -16.25
CA VAL A 108 16.77 6.34 -15.00
C VAL A 108 17.09 7.78 -15.36
N VAL A 109 16.16 8.70 -15.09
CA VAL A 109 16.44 10.13 -15.14
C VAL A 109 17.05 10.46 -13.79
N ASP A 110 18.27 11.00 -13.82
CA ASP A 110 19.04 11.41 -12.64
C ASP A 110 18.29 12.57 -11.94
N LEU A 111 17.35 12.21 -11.06
CA LEU A 111 16.53 13.13 -10.31
C LEU A 111 17.12 13.24 -8.91
N LYS A 112 17.50 14.48 -8.55
CA LYS A 112 17.82 14.89 -7.18
C LYS A 112 16.76 14.31 -6.25
N TYR A 113 17.16 13.33 -5.43
CA TYR A 113 16.35 12.69 -4.42
C TYR A 113 15.72 13.75 -3.53
N ASN A 114 14.47 14.11 -3.83
CA ASN A 114 13.69 14.91 -2.92
C ASN A 114 13.43 13.98 -1.73
N THR A 115 13.95 14.34 -0.56
CA THR A 115 13.84 13.56 0.66
C THR A 115 12.37 13.22 0.91
N TYR A 116 12.01 11.96 0.70
CA TYR A 116 10.65 11.49 0.92
C TYR A 116 10.37 11.56 2.43
N ASP A 117 9.48 12.48 2.83
CA ASP A 117 9.05 12.62 4.22
C ASP A 117 7.94 11.61 4.51
N PHE A 118 8.33 10.49 5.13
CA PHE A 118 7.44 9.39 5.50
C PHE A 118 6.39 9.84 6.52
N TYR A 119 6.75 10.72 7.46
CA TYR A 119 5.78 11.25 8.43
C TYR A 119 4.79 12.19 7.76
N GLU A 120 5.22 12.99 6.78
CA GLU A 120 4.27 13.78 5.98
C GLU A 120 3.31 12.91 5.18
N LEU A 121 3.78 11.79 4.61
CA LEU A 121 2.90 10.81 3.97
C LEU A 121 1.82 10.31 4.95
N LEU A 122 2.22 9.87 6.14
CA LEU A 122 1.29 9.41 7.19
C LEU A 122 0.31 10.51 7.62
N ARG A 123 0.78 11.75 7.84
CA ARG A 123 -0.07 12.90 8.17
C ARG A 123 -1.11 13.18 7.08
N ARG A 124 -0.71 13.13 5.81
CA ARG A 124 -1.64 13.32 4.67
C ARG A 124 -2.68 12.21 4.60
N MET A 125 -2.28 10.96 4.86
CA MET A 125 -3.21 9.82 4.94
C MET A 125 -4.19 9.96 6.08
N ASN A 126 -3.75 10.40 7.27
CA ASN A 126 -4.63 10.65 8.41
C ASN A 126 -5.67 11.72 8.08
N LYS A 127 -5.24 12.83 7.46
CA LYS A 127 -6.13 13.94 7.12
C LYS A 127 -7.17 13.57 6.06
N ARG A 128 -6.84 12.71 5.10
CA ARG A 128 -7.70 12.37 3.95
C ARG A 128 -7.57 10.89 3.55
N PRO A 129 -7.96 9.93 4.41
CA PRO A 129 -7.71 8.51 4.15
C PRO A 129 -8.40 8.01 2.88
N GLY A 130 -9.60 8.52 2.57
CA GLY A 130 -10.32 8.18 1.34
C GLY A 130 -9.56 8.54 0.05
N MET A 131 -8.70 9.57 0.06
CA MET A 131 -7.91 9.96 -1.11
C MET A 131 -6.83 8.92 -1.46
N PHE A 132 -6.28 8.25 -0.45
CA PHE A 132 -5.19 7.28 -0.62
C PHE A 132 -5.70 5.84 -0.67
N LEU A 133 -6.71 5.53 0.15
CA LEU A 133 -7.17 4.16 0.42
C LEU A 133 -8.54 3.87 -0.23
N GLY A 134 -9.20 4.88 -0.79
CA GLY A 134 -10.60 4.84 -1.24
C GLY A 134 -11.61 4.84 -0.09
N THR A 135 -11.30 4.15 1.01
CA THR A 135 -12.08 4.10 2.25
C THR A 135 -11.14 4.05 3.45
N ALA A 136 -11.51 4.66 4.58
CA ALA A 136 -10.76 4.55 5.82
C ALA A 136 -10.72 3.08 6.29
N SER A 137 -9.52 2.49 6.32
CA SER A 137 -9.31 1.10 6.70
C SER A 137 -7.86 0.87 7.13
N ILE A 138 -7.68 0.26 8.29
CA ILE A 138 -6.37 -0.13 8.81
C ILE A 138 -5.71 -1.21 7.94
N THR A 139 -6.50 -2.16 7.44
CA THR A 139 -6.02 -3.21 6.54
C THR A 139 -5.45 -2.59 5.26
N LYS A 140 -6.13 -1.59 4.70
CA LYS A 140 -5.69 -0.92 3.47
C LYS A 140 -4.44 -0.07 3.66
N ILE A 141 -4.27 0.63 4.78
CA ILE A 141 -3.04 1.40 5.03
C ILE A 141 -1.85 0.46 5.26
N ASP A 142 -2.02 -0.68 5.95
CA ASP A 142 -0.95 -1.69 6.08
C ASP A 142 -0.50 -2.19 4.70
N MET A 143 -1.45 -2.58 3.84
CA MET A 143 -1.13 -3.01 2.48
C MET A 143 -0.46 -1.91 1.66
N TYR A 144 -0.92 -0.66 1.76
CA TYR A 144 -0.28 0.49 1.12
C TYR A 144 1.18 0.62 1.56
N LEU A 145 1.43 0.63 2.87
CA LEU A 145 2.78 0.81 3.44
C LEU A 145 3.73 -0.34 3.08
N ARG A 146 3.21 -1.57 2.92
CA ARG A 146 3.99 -2.70 2.38
C ARG A 146 4.38 -2.49 0.91
N GLY A 147 3.46 -1.99 0.09
CA GLY A 147 3.74 -1.63 -1.30
C GLY A 147 4.80 -0.52 -1.41
N TYR A 148 4.64 0.53 -0.60
CA TYR A 148 5.60 1.63 -0.43
C TYR A 148 7.00 1.11 -0.07
N ALA A 149 7.11 0.29 0.97
CA ALA A 149 8.40 -0.25 1.44
C ALA A 149 9.06 -1.14 0.38
N LEU A 150 8.28 -1.95 -0.33
CA LEU A 150 8.79 -2.77 -1.42
C LEU A 150 9.37 -1.92 -2.56
N ALA A 151 8.65 -0.87 -2.99
CA ALA A 151 9.10 0.00 -4.08
C ALA A 151 10.48 0.60 -3.78
N ARG A 152 10.66 1.16 -2.57
CA ARG A 152 11.96 1.71 -2.13
C ARG A 152 13.07 0.67 -2.13
N ARG A 153 12.79 -0.55 -1.63
CA ARG A 153 13.77 -1.64 -1.62
C ARG A 153 14.19 -2.05 -3.04
N GLU A 154 13.27 -2.09 -4.00
CA GLU A 154 13.56 -2.52 -5.38
C GLU A 154 14.41 -1.50 -6.17
N VAL A 155 14.40 -0.24 -5.74
CA VAL A 155 15.29 0.81 -6.24
C VAL A 155 16.50 1.06 -5.34
N SER A 156 16.76 0.16 -4.38
CA SER A 156 17.92 0.18 -3.48
C SER A 156 18.07 1.45 -2.63
N LEU A 157 16.96 2.10 -2.29
CA LEU A 157 16.97 3.20 -1.34
C LEU A 157 17.09 2.66 0.08
N ALA A 158 18.06 3.19 0.82
CA ALA A 158 18.16 2.93 2.25
C ALA A 158 16.93 3.50 2.99
N PRO A 159 16.49 2.85 4.08
CA PRO A 159 15.47 3.42 4.95
C PRO A 159 15.88 4.80 5.45
N THR A 160 14.94 5.73 5.54
CA THR A 160 15.13 7.01 6.23
C THR A 160 15.15 6.79 7.76
N GLU A 161 15.49 7.82 8.52
CA GLU A 161 15.41 7.76 9.98
C GLU A 161 13.96 7.55 10.47
N GLN A 162 12.99 8.23 9.84
CA GLN A 162 11.57 8.08 10.12
C GLN A 162 11.07 6.65 9.86
N GLU A 163 11.54 6.03 8.78
CA GLU A 163 11.20 4.64 8.45
C GLU A 163 11.79 3.65 9.46
N ARG A 164 13.05 3.85 9.87
CA ARG A 164 13.68 3.06 10.94
C ARG A 164 12.97 3.23 12.27
N GLU A 165 12.54 4.45 12.62
CA GLU A 165 11.76 4.66 13.84
C GLU A 165 10.39 3.97 13.75
N PHE A 166 9.73 4.01 12.59
CA PHE A 166 8.46 3.32 12.37
C PHE A 166 8.57 1.79 12.50
N GLU A 167 9.69 1.18 12.11
CA GLU A 167 9.94 -0.26 12.31
C GLU A 167 9.84 -0.66 13.81
N GLY A 168 10.19 0.25 14.73
CA GLY A 168 10.07 0.03 16.17
C GLY A 168 8.64 0.06 16.71
N PHE A 169 7.69 0.61 15.94
CA PHE A 169 6.28 0.73 16.37
C PHE A 169 5.64 -0.62 16.68
N GLN A 170 5.94 -1.65 15.87
CA GLN A 170 5.44 -3.02 16.09
C GLN A 170 5.87 -3.56 17.46
N SER A 171 7.12 -3.39 17.83
CA SER A 171 7.65 -3.90 19.10
C SER A 171 7.07 -3.14 20.29
N TRP A 172 7.01 -1.82 20.20
CA TRP A 172 6.37 -0.98 21.22
C TRP A 172 4.89 -1.36 21.44
N LEU A 173 4.15 -1.62 20.36
CA LEU A 173 2.75 -2.02 20.45
C LEU A 173 2.60 -3.36 21.18
N ARG A 174 3.46 -4.33 20.89
CA ARG A 174 3.43 -5.65 21.56
C ARG A 174 3.72 -5.54 23.06
N GLU A 175 4.71 -4.72 23.43
CA GLU A 175 5.03 -4.44 24.84
C GLU A 175 3.85 -3.78 25.56
N ARG A 176 3.24 -2.75 24.94
CA ARG A 176 2.10 -2.02 25.50
C ARG A 176 0.89 -2.91 25.77
N TYR A 177 0.58 -3.82 24.85
CA TYR A 177 -0.57 -4.70 24.96
C TYR A 177 -0.26 -6.03 25.67
N GLU A 178 0.97 -6.22 26.17
CA GLU A 178 1.44 -7.46 26.79
C GLU A 178 1.17 -8.70 25.90
N MET A 179 1.34 -8.54 24.57
CA MET A 179 1.03 -9.57 23.58
C MET A 179 2.29 -10.24 23.01
N GLU A 180 2.38 -11.56 23.12
CA GLU A 180 3.42 -12.37 22.45
C GLU A 180 3.07 -12.75 20.99
N SER A 181 2.11 -12.06 20.38
CA SER A 181 1.63 -12.38 19.03
C SER A 181 2.63 -11.94 17.94
N ASN A 182 2.81 -12.79 16.94
CA ASN A 182 3.52 -12.46 15.69
C ASN A 182 2.62 -11.74 14.66
N GLN A 183 1.41 -11.34 15.05
CA GLN A 183 0.52 -10.58 14.19
C GLN A 183 1.05 -9.17 13.92
N SER A 184 0.73 -8.64 12.74
CA SER A 184 1.05 -7.24 12.40
C SER A 184 0.30 -6.28 13.33
N TRP A 185 0.88 -5.10 13.53
CA TRP A 185 0.27 -3.99 14.28
C TRP A 185 -1.16 -3.71 13.79
N ALA A 186 -1.40 -3.82 12.48
CA ALA A 186 -2.72 -3.63 11.91
C ALA A 186 -3.74 -4.66 12.43
N LYS A 187 -3.35 -5.93 12.53
CA LYS A 187 -4.21 -6.98 13.08
C LYS A 187 -4.41 -6.83 14.59
N ILE A 188 -3.35 -6.45 15.32
CA ILE A 188 -3.42 -6.20 16.77
C ILE A 188 -4.43 -5.07 17.05
N ILE A 189 -4.32 -3.95 16.35
CA ILE A 189 -5.21 -2.80 16.56
C ILE A 189 -6.63 -3.11 16.09
N LEU A 190 -6.79 -3.78 14.93
CA LEU A 190 -8.11 -4.15 14.42
C LEU A 190 -8.85 -5.09 15.37
N PHE A 191 -8.14 -5.99 16.06
CA PHE A 191 -8.72 -6.92 17.02
C PHE A 191 -9.41 -6.20 18.20
N ASP A 192 -8.87 -5.06 18.62
CA ASP A 192 -9.40 -4.22 19.72
C ASP A 192 -10.28 -3.05 19.22
N SER A 193 -10.74 -3.09 17.96
CA SER A 193 -11.53 -2.03 17.34
C SER A 193 -12.88 -2.55 16.84
N LEU A 194 -13.92 -1.70 16.81
CA LEU A 194 -15.24 -2.11 16.33
C LEU A 194 -15.26 -2.34 14.81
N ASN A 195 -14.43 -1.62 14.07
CA ASN A 195 -14.35 -1.69 12.61
C ASN A 195 -13.04 -1.13 12.05
N GLU A 196 -12.84 -1.34 10.74
CA GLU A 196 -11.69 -0.89 9.95
C GLU A 196 -11.36 0.61 10.06
N ARG A 197 -12.39 1.47 10.17
CA ARG A 197 -12.21 2.92 10.26
C ARG A 197 -11.73 3.32 11.65
N GLU A 198 -12.37 2.83 12.69
CA GLU A 198 -11.94 3.09 14.07
C GLU A 198 -10.52 2.57 14.27
N ALA A 199 -10.20 1.37 13.78
CA ALA A 199 -8.86 0.84 13.86
C ALA A 199 -7.82 1.76 13.18
N LEU A 200 -8.16 2.35 12.04
CA LEU A 200 -7.28 3.32 11.37
C LEU A 200 -7.09 4.59 12.21
N GLU A 201 -8.16 5.10 12.80
CA GLU A 201 -8.10 6.28 13.70
C GLU A 201 -7.20 5.96 14.90
N ARG A 202 -7.38 4.80 15.55
CA ARG A 202 -6.55 4.32 16.65
C ARG A 202 -5.10 4.09 16.27
N PHE A 203 -4.81 3.64 15.04
CA PHE A 203 -3.45 3.53 14.54
C PHE A 203 -2.72 4.87 14.61
N PHE A 204 -3.35 5.96 14.16
CA PHE A 204 -2.71 7.27 14.21
C PHE A 204 -2.56 7.81 15.63
N GLU A 205 -3.52 7.57 16.51
CA GLU A 205 -3.42 7.92 17.94
C GLU A 205 -2.25 7.18 18.62
N LEU A 206 -2.19 5.86 18.45
CA LEU A 206 -1.13 5.02 19.01
C LEU A 206 0.24 5.38 18.42
N PHE A 207 0.30 5.73 17.15
CA PHE A 207 1.56 6.14 16.52
C PHE A 207 2.05 7.49 17.07
N GLU A 208 1.16 8.47 17.30
CA GLU A 208 1.52 9.72 17.97
C GLU A 208 1.96 9.49 19.43
N GLU A 209 1.30 8.60 20.17
CA GLU A 209 1.76 8.18 21.51
C GLU A 209 3.16 7.57 21.45
N TYR A 210 3.41 6.68 20.49
CA TYR A 210 4.73 6.08 20.28
C TYR A 210 5.79 7.16 20.03
N LEU A 211 5.55 8.12 19.13
CA LEU A 211 6.51 9.20 18.86
C LEU A 211 6.78 10.09 20.09
N ASN A 212 5.85 10.17 21.03
CA ASN A 212 5.99 10.98 22.25
C ASN A 212 6.52 10.20 23.47
N ARG A 213 6.76 8.89 23.36
CA ARG A 213 7.14 8.00 24.47
C ARG A 213 8.34 8.46 25.33
N ASN A 214 9.31 9.15 24.74
CA ASN A 214 10.52 9.62 25.43
C ASN A 214 10.40 11.06 25.96
N LYS A 215 9.37 11.82 25.57
CA LYS A 215 9.19 13.20 26.03
C LYS A 215 8.66 13.26 27.46
N SER A 216 7.93 12.23 27.89
CA SER A 216 7.39 12.10 29.24
C SER A 216 8.43 11.66 30.28
N SER A 217 9.53 11.03 29.85
CA SER A 217 10.59 10.53 30.73
C SER A 217 11.60 11.61 31.14
N ASN A 218 11.73 12.69 30.36
CA ASN A 218 12.67 13.79 30.61
C ASN A 218 12.13 14.91 31.51
N GLN A 219 10.91 14.81 32.05
CA GLN A 219 10.35 15.80 32.99
C GLN A 219 10.45 15.37 34.46
N VAL A 220 10.92 14.15 34.76
CA VAL A 220 11.01 13.63 36.15
C VAL A 220 12.42 13.71 36.74
N SER A 221 13.42 14.13 35.95
CA SER A 221 14.82 14.22 36.38
C SER A 221 15.29 15.63 36.78
N GLU A 222 14.39 16.60 36.93
CA GLU A 222 14.67 17.93 37.48
C GLU A 222 13.77 18.23 38.69
N ILE A 223 13.99 17.51 39.80
CA ILE A 223 13.58 17.94 41.15
C ILE A 223 14.71 17.63 42.13
#